data_AF-A0A1G2RUF5-F1
#
_entry.id   AF-A0A1G2RUF5-F1
#
_cell.length_a   1.000
_cell.length_b   1.000
_cell.length_c   1.000
_cell.angle_alpha   90.00
_cell.angle_beta   90.00
_cell.angle_gamma   90.00
#
_symmetry.space_group_name_H-M   'P 1'
#
loop_
_entity.id
_entity.type
_entity.pdbx_description
1 polymer ?
#
loop_
_entity_poly.entity_id
_entity_poly.type
_entity_poly.pdbx_seq_one_letter_code
_entity_poly.pdbx_strand_id
1 'polypeptide(L)' 'MKVNELRQKSKNELQNVLQEQREKLRLLRFDLSSGKVKNVREIRKTRKNIARTLTILKNNNTIDNIKKYNS' A
#
# COMPACT_ATOMS: atom_id res chain seq x y z
N MET A 1 2.02 -6.79 6.85
CA MET A 1 3.17 -6.65 5.96
C MET A 1 4.30 -5.99 6.72
N LYS A 2 5.50 -6.60 6.71
CA LYS A 2 6.70 -5.98 7.28
C LYS A 2 7.21 -4.95 6.27
N VAL A 3 7.74 -3.83 6.78
CA VAL A 3 8.25 -2.73 5.93
C VAL A 3 9.44 -3.18 5.08
N ASN A 4 10.22 -4.14 5.57
CA ASN A 4 11.42 -4.64 4.90
C ASN A 4 11.10 -5.37 3.60
N GLU A 5 10.04 -6.18 3.58
CA GLU A 5 9.57 -6.88 2.37
C GLU A 5 9.11 -5.89 1.30
N LEU A 6 8.48 -4.78 1.69
CA LEU A 6 8.05 -3.74 0.76
C LEU A 6 9.23 -2.96 0.17
N ARG A 7 10.35 -2.85 0.89
CA ARG A 7 11.55 -2.16 0.38
C ARG A 7 12.34 -2.98 -0.63
N GLN A 8 12.26 -4.31 -0.55
CA GLN A 8 12.95 -5.22 -1.47
C GLN A 8 12.19 -5.41 -2.80
N LYS A 9 10.89 -5.12 -2.82
CA LYS A 9 10.06 -5.23 -4.01
C LYS A 9 10.36 -4.13 -5.03
N SER A 10 10.21 -4.47 -6.31
CA SER A 10 10.36 -3.50 -7.39
C SER A 10 9.20 -2.48 -7.40
N LYS A 11 9.39 -1.36 -8.10
CA LYS A 11 8.36 -0.30 -8.24
C LYS A 11 7.05 -0.85 -8.82
N ASN A 12 7.15 -1.77 -9.79
CA ASN A 12 6.00 -2.42 -10.42
C ASN A 12 5.29 -3.38 -9.46
N GLU A 13 6.04 -4.19 -8.72
CA GLU A 13 5.46 -5.08 -7.70
C GLU A 13 4.77 -4.29 -6.59
N LEU A 14 5.33 -3.15 -6.18
CA LEU A 14 4.72 -2.26 -5.20
C LEU A 14 3.41 -1.66 -5.71
N GLN A 15 3.31 -1.34 -7.00
CA GLN A 15 2.05 -0.91 -7.62
C GLN A 15 1.02 -2.04 -7.65
N ASN A 16 1.42 -3.26 -8.00
CA ASN A 16 0.52 -4.42 -7.99
C ASN A 16 -0.01 -4.69 -6.57
N VAL A 17 0.87 -4.72 -5.57
CA VAL A 17 0.49 -4.87 -4.16
C VAL A 17 -0.44 -3.74 -3.71
N LEU A 18 -0.20 -2.51 -4.16
CA LEU A 18 -1.07 -1.37 -3.85
C LEU A 18 -2.48 -1.56 -4.43
N GLN A 19 -2.59 -2.09 -5.65
CA GLN A 19 -3.86 -2.36 -6.31
C GLN A 19 -4.64 -3.45 -5.57
N GLU A 20 -4.01 -4.58 -5.27
CA GLU A 20 -4.61 -5.68 -4.50
C GLU A 20 -5.10 -5.19 -3.12
N GLN A 21 -4.31 -4.37 -2.42
CA GLN A 21 -4.70 -3.83 -1.11
C GLN A 21 -5.90 -2.88 -1.21
N ARG A 22 -6.03 -2.12 -2.31
CA ARG A 22 -7.19 -1.26 -2.56
C ARG A 22 -8.44 -2.06 -2.85
N GLU A 23 -8.34 -3.12 -3.65
CA GLU A 23 -9.46 -4.06 -3.88
C GLU A 23 -9.91 -4.72 -2.58
N LYS A 24 -8.96 -5.25 -1.80
CA LYS A 24 -9.26 -5.84 -0.50
C LYS A 24 -9.94 -4.84 0.44
N LEU A 25 -9.50 -3.58 0.44
CA LEU A 25 -10.16 -2.51 1.22
C LEU A 25 -11.59 -2.25 0.73
N ARG A 26 -11.85 -2.35 -0.57
CA ARG A 26 -13.19 -2.16 -1.16
C ARG A 26 -14.13 -3.28 -0.73
N LEU A 27 -13.68 -4.53 -0.81
CA LEU A 27 -14.43 -5.71 -0.33
C LEU A 27 -14.73 -5.58 1.16
N LEU A 28 -13.73 -5.28 1.98
CA LEU A 28 -13.94 -5.10 3.43
C LEU A 28 -14.90 -3.96 3.77
N ARG A 29 -14.94 -2.89 2.96
CA ARG A 29 -15.93 -1.80 3.11
C ARG A 29 -17.34 -2.24 2.72
N PHE A 30 -17.46 -3.05 1.67
CA PHE A 30 -18.72 -3.62 1.23
C PHE A 30 -19.28 -4.57 2.30
N ASP A 31 -18.44 -5.46 2.82
CA ASP A 31 -18.78 -6.36 3.92
C ASP A 31 -19.20 -5.57 5.17
N LEU A 32 -18.48 -4.48 5.49
CA LEU A 32 -18.81 -3.59 6.61
C LEU A 32 -20.19 -2.97 6.45
N SER A 33 -20.50 -2.49 5.24
CA SER A 33 -21.81 -1.94 4.90
C SER A 33 -22.93 -2.98 4.95
N SER A 34 -22.62 -4.25 4.71
CA SER A 34 -23.57 -5.37 4.82
C SER A 34 -23.90 -5.75 6.27
N GLY A 35 -23.32 -5.06 7.27
CA GLY A 35 -23.65 -5.23 8.69
C GLY A 35 -23.08 -6.49 9.33
N LYS A 36 -22.27 -7.27 8.61
CA LYS A 36 -21.72 -8.56 9.07
C LYS A 36 -20.42 -8.47 9.89
N VAL A 37 -19.91 -7.28 10.21
CA VAL A 37 -18.45 -7.15 10.40
C VAL A 37 -17.97 -7.05 11.86
N LYS A 38 -17.22 -8.10 12.25
CA LYS A 38 -16.22 -8.13 13.34
C LYS A 38 -14.83 -7.59 12.92
N ASN A 39 -14.60 -7.38 11.61
CA ASN A 39 -13.26 -7.17 11.01
C ASN A 39 -12.86 -5.69 10.78
N VAL A 40 -13.40 -4.74 11.54
CA VAL A 40 -13.01 -3.31 11.49
C VAL A 40 -11.49 -3.12 11.70
N ARG A 41 -10.88 -3.99 12.51
CA ARG A 41 -9.42 -4.03 12.73
C ARG A 41 -8.64 -4.31 11.45
N GLU A 42 -9.17 -5.15 10.56
CA GLU A 42 -8.53 -5.49 9.30
C GLU A 42 -8.56 -4.31 8.33
N ILE A 43 -9.69 -3.57 8.25
CA ILE A 43 -9.79 -2.33 7.45
C ILE A 43 -8.70 -1.32 7.87
N ARG A 44 -8.54 -1.09 9.18
CA ARG A 44 -7.49 -0.21 9.70
C ARG A 44 -6.09 -0.70 9.34
N LYS A 45 -5.84 -2.01 9.42
CA LYS A 45 -4.55 -2.62 9.05
C LYS A 45 -4.26 -2.47 7.55
N THR A 46 -5.25 -2.72 6.69
CA THR A 46 -5.12 -2.61 5.22
C THR A 46 -4.86 -1.15 4.82
N ARG A 47 -5.58 -0.18 5.40
CA ARG A 47 -5.29 1.25 5.19
C ARG A 47 -3.85 1.63 5.58
N LYS A 48 -3.35 1.14 6.72
CA LYS A 48 -2.00 1.43 7.18
C LYS A 48 -0.94 0.81 6.26
N ASN A 49 -1.21 -0.37 5.69
CA ASN A 49 -0.33 -0.99 4.70
C ASN A 49 -0.27 -0.17 3.41
N ILE A 50 -1.42 0.28 2.88
CA ILE A 50 -1.50 1.15 1.69
C ILE A 50 -0.66 2.41 1.89
N ALA A 51 -0.80 3.07 3.04
CA ALA A 51 -0.01 4.26 3.35
C ALA A 51 1.49 3.98 3.32
N ARG A 52 1.95 2.87 3.92
CA ARG A 52 3.37 2.47 3.91
C ARG A 52 3.88 2.19 2.50
N THR A 53 3.11 1.49 1.66
CA THR A 53 3.46 1.21 0.27
C THR A 53 3.61 2.51 -0.54
N LEU A 54 2.67 3.45 -0.37
CA LEU A 54 2.73 4.77 -1.00
C LEU A 54 3.95 5.59 -0.56
N THR A 55 4.29 5.56 0.74
CA THR A 55 5.48 6.25 1.25
C THR A 55 6.76 5.69 0.63
N ILE A 56 6.89 4.36 0.51
CA ILE A 56 8.06 3.74 -0.13
C ILE A 56 8.14 4.11 -1.61
N LEU A 57 7.01 4.04 -2.33
CA LEU A 57 6.94 4.47 -3.73
C LEU A 57 7.36 5.93 -3.91
N LYS A 58 6.93 6.82 -3.01
CA LYS A 58 7.30 8.25 -3.06
C LYS A 58 8.78 8.46 -2.74
N ASN A 59 9.32 7.77 -1.74
CA ASN A 59 10.74 7.86 -1.39
C ASN A 59 11.65 7.38 -2.54
N ASN A 60 11.27 6.29 -3.22
CA ASN A 60 11.99 5.82 -4.41
C ASN A 60 11.94 6.88 -5.53
N ASN A 61 10.77 7.49 -5.77
CA ASN A 61 10.62 8.53 -6.77
C ASN A 61 11.42 9.80 -6.45
N THR A 62 11.55 10.19 -5.17
CA THR A 62 12.40 11.32 -4.78
C THR A 62 13.87 11.05 -5.01
N ILE A 63 14.35 9.82 -4.74
CA ILE A 63 15.73 9.42 -5.01
C ILE A 63 16.00 9.39 -6.52
N ASP A 64 15.06 8.87 -7.33
CA ASP A 64 15.15 8.85 -8.78
C ASP A 64 15.28 10.28 -9.35
N ASN A 65 14.48 11.23 -8.84
CA ASN A 65 14.56 12.64 -9.26
C ASN A 65 15.87 13.29 -8.84
N ILE A 66 16.34 13.09 -7.61
CA ILE A 66 17.63 13.65 -7.15
C ILE A 66 18.78 13.14 -8.02
N LYS A 67 18.77 11.87 -8.44
CA LYS A 67 19.78 11.33 -9.36
C LYS A 67 19.71 11.97 -10.75
N LYS A 68 18.49 12.25 -11.25
CA LYS A 68 18.27 12.85 -12.57
C LYS A 68 18.79 14.29 -12.68
N TYR A 69 18.78 15.05 -11.58
CA TYR A 69 19.27 16.44 -11.56
C TYR A 69 20.77 16.57 -11.29
N ASN A 70 21.44 15.51 -10.83
CA ASN A 70 22.88 15.50 -10.51
C ASN A 70 23.72 14.77 -11.58
N SER A 71 23.15 14.52 -12.76
CA SER A 71 23.81 13.95 -13.94
C SER A 71 23.67 14.89 -15.12
#